data_AF-G6AVK4-F1
#
_entry.id   AF-G6AVK4-F1
#
_cell.length_a   1.000
_cell.length_b   1.000
_cell.length_c   1.000
_cell.angle_alpha   90.00
_cell.angle_beta   90.00
_cell.angle_gamma   90.00
#
_symmetry.space_group_name_H-M   'P 1'
#
loop_
_entity.id
_entity.type
_entity.pdbx_description
1 polymer ?
#
loop_
_entity_poly.entity_id
_entity_poly.type
_entity_poly.pdbx_seq_one_letter_code
_entity_poly.pdbx_strand_id
1 'polypeptide(L)' 'MTAEDYYKLGNEYRRKGDWKHAIDNYLEAIALDPESPAVEAKQMLDDMFAFYCKDMYNP' A
#
# COMPACT_ATOMS: atom_id res chain seq x y z
N MET A 1 -1.39 -6.53 16.64
CA MET A 1 -0.55 -6.75 15.44
C MET A 1 0.60 -5.78 15.50
N THR A 2 1.80 -6.22 15.12
CA THR A 2 2.98 -5.37 14.97
C THR A 2 2.99 -4.69 13.60
N ALA A 3 3.86 -3.69 13.40
CA ALA A 3 4.05 -3.08 12.08
C ALA A 3 4.42 -4.15 11.02
N GLU A 4 5.22 -5.15 11.39
CA GLU A 4 5.58 -6.26 10.51
C GLU A 4 4.35 -7.14 10.16
N ASP A 5 3.46 -7.41 11.12
CA ASP A 5 2.24 -8.18 10.88
C ASP A 5 1.31 -7.45 9.89
N TYR A 6 1.11 -6.15 10.09
CA TYR A 6 0.32 -5.31 9.19
C TYR A 6 0.95 -5.24 7.79
N TYR A 7 2.28 -5.06 7.70
CA TYR A 7 2.99 -5.10 6.42
C TYR A 7 2.81 -6.44 5.67
N LYS A 8 2.94 -7.57 6.37
CA LYS A 8 2.71 -8.90 5.80
C LYS A 8 1.25 -9.07 5.34
N LEU A 9 0.29 -8.63 6.15
CA LEU A 9 -1.12 -8.72 5.80
C LEU A 9 -1.46 -7.84 4.59
N GLY A 10 -0.92 -6.63 4.53
CA GLY A 10 -1.04 -5.74 3.37
C GLY A 10 -0.48 -6.37 2.11
N ASN A 11 0.67 -7.04 2.20
CA ASN A 11 1.25 -7.81 1.09
C ASN A 11 0.36 -8.97 0.62
N GLU A 12 -0.31 -9.66 1.53
CA GLU A 12 -1.25 -10.72 1.17
C GLU A 12 -2.49 -10.18 0.44
N TYR A 13 -3.04 -9.04 0.89
CA TYR A 13 -4.11 -8.36 0.16
C TYR A 13 -3.66 -7.85 -1.21
N ARG A 14 -2.45 -7.27 -1.28
CA ARG A 14 -1.81 -6.83 -2.53
C ARG A 14 -1.70 -7.97 -3.54
N ARG A 15 -1.27 -9.16 -3.10
CA ARG A 15 -1.18 -10.37 -3.95
C ARG A 15 -2.54 -10.86 -4.45
N LYS A 16 -3.60 -10.62 -3.68
CA LYS A 16 -4.99 -10.93 -4.08
C LYS A 16 -5.59 -9.88 -5.01
N GLY A 17 -4.89 -8.78 -5.27
CA GLY A 17 -5.42 -7.64 -6.02
C GLY A 17 -6.40 -6.78 -5.22
N ASP A 18 -6.48 -7.00 -3.91
CA ASP A 18 -7.29 -6.18 -3.01
C ASP A 18 -6.46 -4.99 -2.52
N TRP A 19 -6.29 -4.02 -3.40
CA TRP A 19 -5.41 -2.89 -3.17
C TRP A 19 -5.89 -1.98 -2.05
N LYS A 20 -7.21 -1.90 -1.83
CA LYS A 20 -7.77 -1.09 -0.75
C LYS A 20 -7.35 -1.63 0.60
N HIS A 21 -7.60 -2.91 0.87
CA HIS A 21 -7.18 -3.51 2.12
C HIS A 21 -5.65 -3.57 2.24
N ALA A 22 -4.90 -3.65 1.13
CA ALA A 22 -3.45 -3.53 1.15
C ALA A 22 -3.00 -2.17 1.70
N ILE A 23 -3.56 -1.07 1.17
CA ILE A 23 -3.25 0.30 1.61
C ILE A 23 -3.64 0.50 3.08
N ASP A 24 -4.83 0.05 3.48
CA ASP A 24 -5.30 0.19 4.88
C ASP A 24 -4.31 -0.50 5.84
N ASN A 25 -3.85 -1.70 5.51
CA ASN A 25 -2.86 -2.41 6.32
C ASN A 25 -1.48 -1.72 6.31
N TYR A 26 -1.04 -1.18 5.17
CA TYR A 26 0.21 -0.43 5.14
C TYR A 26 0.12 0.85 5.99
N LEU A 27 -1.02 1.54 6.01
CA LEU A 27 -1.23 2.71 6.86
C LEU A 27 -1.13 2.35 8.35
N GLU A 28 -1.72 1.24 8.78
CA GLU A 28 -1.58 0.74 10.17
C GLU A 28 -0.12 0.41 10.51
N ALA A 29 0.62 -0.21 9.58
CA ALA A 29 2.04 -0.49 9.78
C ALA A 29 2.86 0.80 9.94
N ILE A 30 2.63 1.80 9.09
CA ILE A 30 3.30 3.11 9.12
C ILE A 30 2.95 3.89 10.40
N ALA A 31 1.71 3.80 10.88
CA ALA A 31 1.28 4.44 12.11
C ALA A 31 2.00 3.88 13.34
N LEU A 32 2.34 2.59 13.33
CA LEU A 32 3.10 1.92 14.38
C LEU A 32 4.61 2.12 14.25
N ASP A 33 5.13 2.05 13.03
CA ASP A 33 6.54 2.23 12.70
C ASP A 33 6.68 3.00 11.38
N PRO A 34 6.96 4.32 11.47
CA PRO A 34 7.15 5.17 10.29
C PRO A 34 8.38 4.81 9.44
N GLU A 35 9.30 3.97 9.94
CA GLU A 35 10.48 3.49 9.21
C GLU A 35 10.27 2.07 8.63
N SER A 36 9.06 1.51 8.80
CA SER A 36 8.75 0.16 8.29
C SER A 36 8.72 0.09 6.76
N PRO A 37 8.94 -1.10 6.17
CA PRO A 37 8.86 -1.30 4.72
C PRO A 37 7.48 -0.97 4.10
N ALA A 38 6.45 -0.78 4.93
CA ALA A 38 5.12 -0.43 4.48
C ALA A 38 5.06 0.96 3.82
N VAL A 39 5.98 1.88 4.16
CA VAL A 39 6.08 3.20 3.50
C VAL A 39 6.34 3.04 2.01
N GLU A 40 7.36 2.26 1.65
CA GLU A 40 7.72 2.00 0.26
C GLU A 40 6.62 1.23 -0.46
N ALA A 41 6.05 0.21 0.19
CA ALA A 41 4.97 -0.58 -0.40
C ALA A 41 3.71 0.25 -0.69
N LYS A 42 3.34 1.17 0.21
CA LYS A 42 2.25 2.12 -0.02
C LYS A 42 2.59 3.07 -1.17
N GLN A 43 3.80 3.64 -1.18
CA GLN A 43 4.23 4.57 -2.23
C GLN A 43 4.17 3.91 -3.62
N MET A 44 4.61 2.64 -3.73
CA MET A 44 4.50 1.89 -4.98
C MET A 44 3.05 1.75 -5.46
N LEU A 45 2.10 1.51 -4.55
CA LEU A 45 0.67 1.45 -4.92
C LEU A 45 0.15 2.81 -5.33
N ASP A 46 0.50 3.88 -4.61
CA ASP A 46 0.10 5.24 -4.97
C ASP A 46 0.63 5.62 -6.36
N ASP A 47 1.90 5.31 -6.66
CA ASP A 47 2.51 5.57 -7.98
C ASP A 47 1.83 4.75 -9.08
N MET A 48 1.52 3.48 -8.80
CA MET A 48 0.78 2.61 -9.70
C MET A 48 -0.60 3.21 -10.03
N PHE A 49 -1.37 3.62 -9.02
CA PHE A 49 -2.66 4.26 -9.22
C PHE A 49 -2.55 5.62 -9.91
N ALA A 50 -1.54 6.42 -9.56
CA ALA A 50 -1.29 7.70 -10.20
C ALA A 50 -0.97 7.52 -11.70
N PHE A 51 -0.25 6.47 -12.08
CA PHE A 51 0.00 6.13 -13.48
C PHE A 51 -1.30 5.77 -14.22
N TYR A 52 -2.11 4.85 -13.68
CA TYR A 52 -3.40 4.48 -14.30
C TYR A 52 -4.39 5.64 -14.36
N CYS A 53 -4.41 6.51 -13.34
CA CYS A 53 -5.28 7.69 -13.32
C CYS A 53 -4.78 8.81 -14.26
N LYS A 54 -3.47 8.94 -14.51
CA LYS A 54 -2.94 9.90 -15.49
C LYS A 54 -3.39 9.58 -16.91
N ASP A 55 -3.46 8.30 -17.28
CA ASP A 55 -3.96 7.87 -18.59
C ASP A 55 -5.46 8.15 -18.78
N MET A 56 -6.24 8.31 -17.70
CA MET A 56 -7.65 8.75 -17.80
C MET A 56 -7.81 10.25 -18.06
N TYR A 57 -6.78 11.07 -17.79
CA TYR A 57 -6.82 12.53 -17.90
C TYR A 57 -5.91 13.09 -19.01
N ASN A 58 -5.44 12.25 -19.92
CA ASN A 58 -4.73 12.70 -21.11
C ASN A 58 -5.70 12.64 -22.32
N PRO A 59 -6.34 13.76 -22.70
CA PRO A 59 -7.24 13.83 -23.87
C PRO A 59 -6.50 13.65 -25.21
#